data_AF-A0A7Y1YU14-F1
#
_entry.id   AF-A0A7Y1YU14-F1
#
_cell.length_a   1.000
_cell.length_b   1.000
_cell.length_c   1.000
_cell.angle_alpha   90.00
_cell.angle_beta   90.00
_cell.angle_gamma   90.00
#
_symmetry.space_group_name_H-M   'P 1'
#
loop_
_entity.id
_entity.type
_entity.pdbx_description
1 polymer ?
#
loop_
_entity_poly.entity_id
_entity_poly.type
_entity_poly.pdbx_seq_one_letter_code
_entity_poly.pdbx_strand_id
1 'polypeptide(L)' 'SGKGPAIEMLNCLQITDLAQVTALMFPKPVAFLDAIPPSYQWTENLYERLGEPKAFKKITKLSQWHIGK' A
#
# COMPACT_ATOMS: atom_id res chain seq x y z
N SER A 1 -19.01 -16.70 18.25
CA SER A 1 -17.94 -17.30 17.43
C SER A 1 -18.35 -17.09 15.98
N GLY A 2 -17.72 -16.13 15.30
CA GLY A 2 -18.02 -15.89 13.89
C GLY A 2 -17.50 -17.07 13.06
N LYS A 3 -18.40 -17.85 12.47
CA LYS A 3 -18.06 -18.97 11.57
C LYS A 3 -18.86 -18.80 10.28
N GLY A 4 -18.24 -19.07 9.13
CA GLY A 4 -18.87 -18.95 7.81
C GLY A 4 -18.60 -17.61 7.12
N PRO A 5 -19.60 -16.98 6.46
CA PRO A 5 -19.43 -15.83 5.55
C PRO A 5 -18.62 -14.65 6.12
N ALA A 6 -18.64 -14.45 7.44
CA ALA A 6 -17.84 -13.41 8.09
C ALA A 6 -16.32 -13.66 8.04
N ILE A 7 -15.88 -14.92 8.10
CA ILE A 7 -14.46 -15.29 7.91
C ILE A 7 -14.07 -15.15 6.43
N GLU A 8 -14.96 -15.52 5.52
CA GLU A 8 -14.74 -15.35 4.08
C GLU A 8 -14.65 -13.87 3.70
N MET A 9 -15.54 -13.03 4.26
CA MET A 9 -15.46 -11.57 4.13
C MET A 9 -14.15 -11.02 4.70
N LEU A 10 -13.72 -11.45 5.90
CA LEU A 10 -12.43 -11.04 6.48
C LEU A 10 -11.24 -11.41 5.58
N ASN A 11 -11.26 -12.58 4.94
CA ASN A 11 -10.21 -12.99 4.00
C ASN A 11 -10.25 -12.17 2.70
N CYS A 12 -11.43 -11.77 2.22
CA CYS A 12 -11.55 -10.82 1.11
C CYS A 12 -10.91 -9.46 1.46
N LEU A 13 -11.05 -8.98 2.71
CA LEU A 13 -10.41 -7.74 3.16
C LEU A 13 -8.87 -7.89 3.21
N GLN A 14 -8.36 -9.07 3.57
CA GLN A 14 -6.92 -9.31 3.76
C GLN A 14 -6.08 -9.15 2.47
N ILE A 15 -6.63 -9.55 1.32
CA ILE A 15 -5.92 -9.51 0.03
C ILE A 15 -6.35 -8.29 -0.81
N THR A 16 -7.64 -7.91 -0.76
CA THR A 16 -8.20 -6.88 -1.63
C THR A 16 -8.01 -5.47 -1.08
N ASP A 17 -7.83 -5.31 0.24
CA ASP A 17 -7.79 -3.97 0.84
C ASP A 17 -6.40 -3.40 1.03
N LEU A 18 -5.31 -4.18 0.99
CA LEU A 18 -4.02 -3.61 1.37
C LEU A 18 -3.55 -2.52 0.38
N ALA A 19 -3.76 -2.72 -0.92
CA ALA A 19 -3.46 -1.69 -1.93
C ALA A 19 -4.37 -0.46 -1.78
N GLN A 20 -5.67 -0.67 -1.62
CA GLN A 20 -6.67 0.39 -1.49
C GLN A 20 -6.49 1.20 -0.19
N VAL A 21 -6.29 0.53 0.94
CA VAL A 21 -5.98 1.14 2.24
C VAL A 21 -4.67 1.90 2.18
N THR A 22 -3.66 1.39 1.48
CA THR A 22 -2.40 2.13 1.27
C THR A 22 -2.62 3.44 0.52
N ALA A 23 -3.58 3.49 -0.41
CA ALA A 23 -3.94 4.74 -1.08
C ALA A 23 -4.64 5.74 -0.13
N LEU A 24 -5.49 5.25 0.77
CA LEU A 24 -6.14 6.08 1.80
C LEU A 24 -5.14 6.72 2.78
N MET A 25 -3.91 6.24 2.82
CA MET A 25 -2.84 6.83 3.64
C MET A 25 -2.21 8.09 3.01
N PHE A 26 -2.56 8.44 1.76
CA PHE A 26 -2.08 9.65 1.10
C PHE A 26 -2.26 10.89 1.99
N PRO A 27 -1.27 11.80 2.08
CA PRO A 27 0.01 11.84 1.34
C PRO A 27 1.18 11.16 2.08
N LYS A 28 0.92 10.30 3.08
CA LYS A 28 2.01 9.74 3.89
C LYS A 28 2.97 8.92 3.02
N PRO A 29 4.30 9.04 3.24
CA PRO A 29 5.25 8.20 2.54
C PRO A 29 5.02 6.70 2.79
N VAL A 30 5.08 5.91 1.72
CA VAL A 30 5.02 4.45 1.69
C VAL A 30 6.25 3.91 0.97
N ALA A 31 6.89 2.88 1.54
CA ALA A 31 7.97 2.17 0.87
C ALA A 31 7.75 0.67 0.79
N PHE A 32 8.17 0.09 -0.34
CA PHE A 32 8.22 -1.34 -0.60
C PHE A 32 9.66 -1.81 -0.64
N LEU A 33 9.97 -2.89 0.08
CA LEU A 33 11.28 -3.53 0.01
C LEU A 33 11.34 -4.41 -1.24
N ASP A 34 12.39 -4.21 -2.05
CA ASP A 34 12.76 -4.93 -3.27
C ASP A 34 11.81 -4.82 -4.47
N ALA A 35 10.51 -5.05 -4.29
CA ALA A 35 9.52 -5.04 -5.37
C ALA A 35 8.17 -4.46 -4.91
N ILE A 36 7.55 -3.68 -5.80
CA ILE A 36 6.16 -3.23 -5.65
C ILE A 36 5.29 -4.29 -6.35
N PRO A 37 4.39 -4.99 -5.65
CA PRO A 37 3.50 -5.96 -6.29
C PRO A 37 2.57 -5.27 -7.31
N PRO A 38 2.24 -5.91 -8.45
CA PRO A 38 1.38 -5.30 -9.47
C PRO A 38 0.00 -4.85 -8.95
N SER A 39 -0.51 -5.46 -7.89
CA SER A 39 -1.76 -5.06 -7.23
C SER A 39 -1.75 -3.64 -6.67
N TYR A 40 -0.58 -3.02 -6.52
CA TYR A 40 -0.43 -1.64 -6.04
C TYR A 40 -0.33 -0.59 -7.16
N GLN A 41 -0.36 -1.00 -8.44
CA GLN A 41 -0.24 -0.07 -9.56
C GLN A 41 -1.29 1.06 -9.51
N TRP A 42 -2.51 0.75 -9.07
CA TRP A 42 -3.55 1.76 -8.89
C TRP A 42 -3.17 2.81 -7.84
N THR A 43 -2.55 2.37 -6.73
CA THR A 43 -2.10 3.23 -5.64
C THR A 43 -0.91 4.09 -6.05
N GLU A 44 0.06 3.51 -6.77
CA GLU A 44 1.20 4.24 -7.35
C GLU A 44 0.70 5.37 -8.27
N ASN A 45 -0.19 5.04 -9.22
CA ASN A 45 -0.81 6.02 -10.11
C ASN A 45 -1.62 7.11 -9.35
N LEU A 46 -2.22 6.77 -8.20
CA LEU A 46 -2.93 7.75 -7.37
C LEU A 46 -1.96 8.77 -6.77
N TYR A 47 -0.81 8.33 -6.24
CA TYR A 47 0.22 9.24 -5.73
C TYR A 47 0.80 10.13 -6.84
N GLU A 48 1.01 9.59 -8.05
CA GLU A 48 1.41 10.38 -9.22
C GLU A 48 0.38 11.46 -9.57
N ARG A 49 -0.90 11.08 -9.68
CA ARG A 49 -2.00 11.99 -10.06
C ARG A 49 -2.26 13.07 -9.02
N LEU A 50 -2.05 12.78 -7.75
CA LEU A 50 -2.24 13.73 -6.65
C LEU A 50 -0.99 14.57 -6.33
N GLY A 51 0.09 14.41 -7.10
CA GLY A 51 1.27 15.29 -7.06
C GLY A 51 2.37 14.86 -6.10
N GLU A 52 2.32 13.66 -5.51
CA GLU A 52 3.33 13.15 -4.58
C GLU A 52 3.97 11.82 -5.05
N PRO A 53 4.47 11.72 -6.30
CA PRO A 53 5.02 10.46 -6.83
C PRO A 53 6.24 9.94 -6.03
N LYS A 54 6.97 10.83 -5.35
CA LYS A 54 8.15 10.45 -4.54
C LYS A 54 7.78 9.84 -3.19
N ALA A 55 6.54 10.01 -2.74
CA ALA A 55 6.06 9.46 -1.49
C ALA A 55 5.70 7.98 -1.61
N PHE A 56 5.55 7.42 -2.82
CA PHE A 56 5.35 5.98 -3.04
C PHE A 56 6.59 5.40 -3.74
N LYS A 57 7.45 4.67 -3.00
CA LYS A 57 8.77 4.28 -3.53
C LYS A 57 9.19 2.84 -3.23
N LYS A 58 10.04 2.31 -4.10
CA LYS A 58 10.75 1.06 -3.88
C LYS A 58 12.12 1.34 -3.23
N ILE A 59 12.47 0.57 -2.22
CA ILE A 59 13.79 0.61 -1.55
C ILE A 59 14.44 -0.77 -1.62
N THR A 60 15.77 -0.83 -1.60
CA THR A 60 16.52 -2.10 -1.61
C THR A 60 17.11 -2.44 -0.25
N LYS A 61 17.13 -1.46 0.67
CA LYS A 61 17.61 -1.65 2.05
C LYS A 61 16.73 -0.85 2.99
N LEU A 62 16.40 -1.44 4.14
CA LEU A 62 15.64 -0.74 5.19
C LEU A 62 16.33 0.55 5.67
N SER A 63 17.66 0.64 5.60
CA SER A 63 18.41 1.85 5.94
C SER A 63 18.16 3.04 5.00
N GLN A 64 17.61 2.80 3.81
CA GLN A 64 17.18 3.86 2.88
C GLN A 64 15.81 4.44 3.27
N TRP A 65 15.07 3.75 4.16
CA TRP A 65 13.77 4.22 4.62
C TRP A 65 13.94 5.30 5.68
N HIS A 66 13.28 6.42 5.43
CA HIS A 66 13.12 7.50 6.38
C HIS A 66 11.69 8.01 6.23
N ILE A 67 10.97 8.13 7.35
CA ILE A 67 9.74 8.93 7.39
C ILE A 67 10.22 10.36 7.13
N GLY A 68 9.66 11.03 6.11
CA GLY A 68 10.13 12.33 5.64
C GLY A 68 10.41 13.33 6.76
N LYS A 69 11.39 14.21 6.54
CA LYS A 69 11.31 15.58 7.06
C LYS A 69 10.31 16.35 6.21
#